data_AF-A0AA36CHM9-F1
#
_entry.id   AF-A0AA36CHM9-F1
#
_cell.length_a   1.000
_cell.length_b   1.000
_cell.length_c   1.000
_cell.angle_alpha   90.00
_cell.angle_beta   90.00
_cell.angle_gamma   90.00
#
_symmetry.space_group_name_H-M   'P 1'
#
loop_
_entity.id
_entity.type
_entity.pdbx_description
1 polymer ?
#
loop_
_entity_poly.entity_id
_entity_poly.type
_entity_poly.pdbx_seq_one_letter_code
_entity_poly.pdbx_strand_id
1 'polypeptide(L)'
;MADVEETNRLLDEKYEHDKQRVAEMLRKRTNGCQHKIKKMRWLICSTQTYGLFDGATCYPAELGICEFDFNEGILETFSTPVGPWNIDNEVQRTRALYHASETHQMPLGRRGRLEKPAVCMEILGRTEPRLAAAHGVRVGLYRDEIDDHSRGFPKADDDFILAEALVDAVAEFFDGEPLREYPAFLKGLGSRLPRESVTPWEKRDGALFCPLHRPDRNSCCAAVTVSRAAYILLYALDHMLD
;
A
#
# COMPACT_ATOMS: atom_id res chain seq x y z
N MET A 1 -12.47 -22.93 15.68
CA MET A 1 -11.12 -23.51 15.87
C MET A 1 -10.59 -24.05 14.54
N ALA A 2 -11.28 -24.96 13.85
CA ALA A 2 -10.86 -25.44 12.52
C ALA A 2 -10.62 -24.33 11.47
N ASP A 3 -11.50 -23.31 11.45
CA ASP A 3 -11.43 -22.16 10.52
C ASP A 3 -10.19 -21.25 10.73
N VAL A 4 -9.73 -21.13 11.97
CA VAL A 4 -8.54 -20.31 12.31
C VAL A 4 -7.26 -21.03 11.94
N GLU A 5 -7.19 -22.34 12.21
CA GLU A 5 -6.04 -23.17 11.83
C GLU A 5 -5.88 -23.28 10.32
N GLU A 6 -7.00 -23.38 9.59
CA GLU A 6 -6.99 -23.35 8.13
C GLU A 6 -6.56 -22.00 7.58
N THR A 7 -7.10 -20.89 8.12
CA THR A 7 -6.68 -19.54 7.74
C THR A 7 -5.18 -19.32 7.97
N ASN A 8 -4.66 -19.70 9.14
CA ASN A 8 -3.23 -19.56 9.45
C ASN A 8 -2.36 -20.37 8.48
N ARG A 9 -2.77 -21.60 8.17
CA ARG A 9 -2.06 -22.45 7.21
C ARG A 9 -2.01 -21.82 5.81
N LEU A 10 -3.12 -21.28 5.33
CA LEU A 10 -3.19 -20.60 4.03
C LEU A 10 -2.30 -19.34 4.01
N LEU A 11 -2.21 -18.61 5.13
CA LEU A 11 -1.32 -17.47 5.25
C LEU A 11 0.16 -17.88 5.26
N ASP A 12 0.52 -18.96 5.95
CA ASP A 12 1.88 -19.50 5.97
C ASP A 12 2.29 -20.00 4.58
N GLU A 13 1.39 -20.71 3.88
CA GLU A 13 1.60 -21.16 2.49
C GLU A 13 1.79 -19.96 1.54
N LYS A 14 0.96 -18.92 1.68
CA LYS A 14 1.11 -17.69 0.89
C LYS A 14 2.44 -16.97 1.21
N TYR A 15 2.83 -16.88 2.47
CA TYR A 15 4.08 -16.26 2.89
C TYR A 15 5.28 -16.95 2.25
N GLU A 16 5.37 -18.28 2.34
CA GLU A 16 6.50 -19.03 1.77
C GLU A 16 6.53 -18.91 0.23
N HIS A 17 5.36 -19.00 -0.41
CA HIS A 17 5.23 -18.81 -1.85
C HIS A 17 5.68 -17.40 -2.29
N ASP A 18 5.19 -16.36 -1.61
CA ASP A 18 5.53 -14.97 -1.91
C ASP A 18 7.02 -14.70 -1.69
N LYS A 19 7.61 -15.25 -0.63
CA LYS A 19 9.04 -15.12 -0.32
C LYS A 19 9.89 -15.74 -1.43
N GLN A 20 9.55 -16.95 -1.86
CA GLN A 20 10.22 -17.62 -2.98
C GLN A 20 10.07 -16.82 -4.28
N ARG A 21 8.86 -16.31 -4.56
CA ARG A 21 8.57 -15.51 -5.75
C ARG A 21 9.36 -14.20 -5.77
N VAL A 22 9.46 -13.51 -4.64
CA VAL A 22 10.32 -12.33 -4.49
C VAL A 22 11.76 -12.70 -4.74
N ALA A 23 12.27 -13.74 -4.08
CA ALA A 23 13.65 -14.17 -4.24
C ALA A 23 13.98 -14.50 -5.70
N GLU A 24 13.14 -15.27 -6.40
CA GLU A 24 13.30 -15.54 -7.83
C GLU A 24 13.30 -14.27 -8.67
N MET A 25 12.40 -13.34 -8.38
CA MET A 25 12.27 -12.08 -9.10
C MET A 25 13.53 -11.21 -8.91
N LEU A 26 14.06 -11.15 -7.68
CA LEU A 26 15.33 -10.51 -7.38
C LEU A 26 16.48 -11.18 -8.17
N ARG A 27 16.64 -12.52 -8.11
CA ARG A 27 17.68 -13.22 -8.90
C ARG A 27 17.59 -12.89 -10.39
N LYS A 28 16.40 -13.03 -10.97
CA LYS A 28 16.15 -12.83 -12.41
C LYS A 28 16.44 -11.40 -12.85
N ARG A 29 16.13 -10.40 -12.02
CA ARG A 29 16.22 -8.97 -12.41
C ARG A 29 17.54 -8.32 -12.03
N THR A 30 18.17 -8.76 -10.94
CA THR A 30 19.37 -8.11 -10.40
C THR A 30 20.62 -8.98 -10.50
N ASN A 31 20.46 -10.28 -10.81
CA ASN A 31 21.52 -11.28 -10.71
C ASN A 31 22.15 -11.31 -9.30
N GLY A 32 21.34 -11.07 -8.27
CA GLY A 32 21.77 -10.98 -6.87
C GLY A 32 22.58 -9.72 -6.52
N CYS A 33 22.69 -8.75 -7.44
CA CYS A 33 23.41 -7.51 -7.16
C CYS A 33 22.64 -6.64 -6.16
N GLN A 34 23.14 -6.55 -4.92
CA GLN A 34 22.54 -5.75 -3.85
C GLN A 34 22.31 -4.30 -4.26
N HIS A 35 23.25 -3.65 -4.95
CA HIS A 35 23.06 -2.28 -5.46
C HIS A 35 21.85 -2.15 -6.40
N LYS A 36 21.62 -3.14 -7.26
CA LYS A 36 20.44 -3.15 -8.13
C LYS A 36 19.16 -3.43 -7.34
N ILE A 37 19.21 -4.30 -6.33
CA ILE A 37 18.08 -4.56 -5.41
C ILE A 37 17.68 -3.27 -4.69
N LYS A 38 18.67 -2.51 -4.17
CA LYS A 38 18.40 -1.23 -3.48
C LYS A 38 17.62 -0.25 -4.38
N LYS A 39 17.90 -0.24 -5.68
CA LYS A 39 17.27 0.64 -6.69
C LYS A 39 16.01 0.06 -7.35
N MET A 40 15.55 -1.11 -6.94
CA MET A 40 14.30 -1.65 -7.47
C MET A 40 13.12 -0.86 -6.92
N ARG A 41 12.23 -0.43 -7.81
CA ARG A 41 11.01 0.29 -7.45
C ARG A 41 9.93 -0.68 -7.00
N TRP A 42 9.26 -0.31 -5.92
CA TRP A 42 8.17 -1.03 -5.30
C TRP A 42 6.95 -0.12 -5.19
N LEU A 43 5.76 -0.73 -5.30
CA LEU A 43 4.48 -0.05 -5.21
C LEU A 43 3.70 -0.61 -4.02
N ILE A 44 3.31 0.27 -3.10
CA ILE A 44 2.40 -0.06 -2.00
C ILE A 44 1.08 0.64 -2.25
N CYS A 45 -0.03 -0.08 -2.11
CA CYS A 45 -1.37 0.46 -2.22
C CYS A 45 -2.15 0.21 -0.93
N SER A 46 -2.96 1.18 -0.51
CA SER A 46 -3.91 1.02 0.58
C SER A 46 -5.23 1.64 0.16
N THR A 47 -6.32 0.93 0.44
CA THR A 47 -7.68 1.43 0.22
C THR A 47 -8.46 1.34 1.52
N GLN A 48 -9.01 2.46 1.96
CA GLN A 48 -10.04 2.47 3.00
C GLN A 48 -11.40 2.26 2.35
N THR A 49 -12.33 1.60 3.02
CA THR A 49 -13.61 1.20 2.44
C THR A 49 -14.76 1.54 3.37
N TYR A 50 -15.95 1.76 2.81
CA TYR A 50 -17.19 1.88 3.58
C TYR A 50 -17.72 0.52 4.09
N GLY A 51 -16.96 -0.56 3.88
CA GLY A 51 -17.35 -1.94 4.20
C GLY A 51 -17.74 -2.76 2.97
N LEU A 52 -18.01 -4.05 3.22
CA LEU A 52 -18.51 -5.00 2.25
C LEU A 52 -20.04 -5.03 2.29
N PHE A 53 -20.67 -4.85 1.13
CA PHE A 53 -22.11 -4.81 0.91
C PHE A 53 -22.53 -6.05 0.13
N ASP A 54 -23.58 -6.72 0.62
CA ASP A 54 -24.19 -7.91 0.02
C ASP A 54 -23.21 -9.04 -0.31
N GLY A 55 -22.09 -9.10 0.42
CA GLY A 55 -21.04 -10.11 0.23
C GLY A 55 -20.20 -9.95 -1.04
N ALA A 56 -20.44 -8.93 -1.86
CA ALA A 56 -19.82 -8.82 -3.17
C ALA A 56 -19.33 -7.41 -3.54
N THR A 57 -19.97 -6.35 -3.03
CA THR A 57 -19.64 -4.98 -3.42
C THR A 57 -18.89 -4.26 -2.32
N CYS A 58 -17.71 -3.73 -2.61
CA CYS A 58 -16.94 -2.91 -1.69
C CYS A 58 -16.86 -1.48 -2.22
N TYR A 59 -17.29 -0.49 -1.43
CA TYR A 59 -17.18 0.91 -1.82
C TYR A 59 -15.90 1.53 -1.24
N PRO A 60 -14.88 1.83 -2.06
CA PRO A 60 -13.67 2.48 -1.56
C PRO A 60 -13.98 3.93 -1.13
N ALA A 61 -13.40 4.35 -0.01
CA ALA A 61 -13.55 5.68 0.57
C ALA A 61 -12.32 6.56 0.30
N GLU A 62 -11.13 5.97 0.37
CA GLU A 62 -9.85 6.66 0.15
C GLU A 62 -8.86 5.67 -0.46
N LEU A 63 -8.08 6.13 -1.44
CA LEU A 63 -6.98 5.41 -2.05
C LEU A 63 -5.67 6.12 -1.70
N GLY A 64 -4.67 5.35 -1.29
CA GLY A 64 -3.28 5.78 -1.14
C GLY A 64 -2.38 4.85 -1.95
N ILE A 65 -1.40 5.42 -2.64
CA ILE A 65 -0.36 4.71 -3.39
C ILE A 65 0.99 5.34 -3.05
N CYS A 66 1.98 4.51 -2.74
CA CYS A 66 3.34 4.93 -2.49
C CYS A 66 4.29 4.15 -3.39
N GLU A 67 5.14 4.89 -4.10
CA GLU A 67 6.27 4.33 -4.86
C GLU A 67 7.55 4.64 -4.11
N PHE A 68 8.36 3.60 -3.89
CA PHE A 68 9.61 3.72 -3.13
C PHE A 68 10.66 2.75 -3.67
N ASP A 69 11.91 2.99 -3.32
CA ASP A 69 12.98 2.00 -3.41
C ASP A 69 13.79 2.00 -2.09
N PHE A 70 14.70 1.03 -1.93
CA PHE A 70 15.50 0.92 -0.71
C PHE A 70 16.75 1.81 -0.71
N ASN A 71 17.00 2.58 -1.77
CA ASN A 71 18.16 3.45 -1.91
C ASN A 71 17.83 4.92 -1.58
N GLU A 72 16.74 5.44 -2.12
CA GLU A 72 16.27 6.82 -1.97
C GLU A 72 15.08 6.92 -1.02
N GLY A 73 14.43 5.80 -0.70
CA GLY A 73 13.22 5.75 0.10
C GLY A 73 11.98 6.09 -0.72
N ILE A 74 11.07 6.90 -0.16
CA ILE A 74 9.82 7.28 -0.84
C ILE A 74 10.13 8.21 -2.02
N LEU A 75 9.79 7.76 -3.23
CA LEU A 75 9.96 8.49 -4.48
C LEU A 75 8.74 9.36 -4.78
N GLU A 76 7.54 8.80 -4.65
CA GLU A 76 6.30 9.52 -4.88
C GLU A 76 5.15 8.94 -4.03
N THR A 77 4.26 9.82 -3.57
CA THR A 77 2.99 9.42 -2.96
C THR A 77 1.82 10.03 -3.72
N PHE A 78 0.77 9.24 -3.86
CA PHE A 78 -0.51 9.66 -4.42
C PHE A 78 -1.61 9.28 -3.45
N SER A 79 -2.55 10.20 -3.21
CA SER A 79 -3.75 9.87 -2.46
C SER A 79 -4.95 10.68 -2.92
N THR A 80 -6.12 10.05 -2.87
CA THR A 80 -7.39 10.71 -3.17
C THR A 80 -8.54 10.06 -2.42
N PRO A 81 -9.52 10.83 -1.92
CA PRO A 81 -10.84 10.29 -1.64
C PRO A 81 -11.43 9.64 -2.89
N VAL A 82 -12.20 8.58 -2.71
CA VAL A 82 -12.92 7.90 -3.79
C VAL A 82 -14.42 8.06 -3.54
N GLY A 83 -15.10 8.76 -4.44
CA GLY A 83 -16.48 9.14 -4.25
C GLY A 83 -16.90 10.26 -5.21
N PRO A 84 -18.17 10.70 -5.14
CA PRO A 84 -19.14 10.33 -4.13
C PRO A 84 -19.75 8.93 -4.38
N TRP A 85 -20.29 8.33 -3.32
CA TRP A 85 -21.10 7.11 -3.41
C TRP A 85 -22.53 7.41 -3.00
N ASN A 86 -23.47 6.83 -3.73
CA ASN A 86 -24.87 6.81 -3.35
C ASN A 86 -25.24 5.39 -2.94
N ILE A 87 -25.67 5.22 -1.69
CA ILE A 87 -26.13 3.94 -1.15
C ILE A 87 -27.62 4.08 -0.88
N ASP A 88 -28.43 3.52 -1.78
CA ASP A 88 -29.89 3.65 -1.75
C ASP A 88 -30.50 2.88 -0.56
N ASN A 89 -29.96 1.71 -0.24
CA ASN A 89 -30.40 0.92 0.89
C ASN A 89 -30.01 1.61 2.22
N GLU A 90 -31.01 1.96 3.03
CA GLU A 90 -30.81 2.70 4.28
C GLU A 90 -30.02 1.93 5.35
N VAL A 91 -30.22 0.61 5.45
CA VAL A 91 -29.49 -0.23 6.41
C VAL A 91 -28.01 -0.26 6.05
N GLN A 92 -27.71 -0.47 4.77
CA GLN A 92 -26.34 -0.44 4.25
C GLN A 92 -25.71 0.94 4.45
N ARG A 93 -26.42 2.02 4.11
CA ARG A 93 -25.94 3.39 4.31
C ARG A 93 -25.63 3.67 5.78
N THR A 94 -26.47 3.22 6.70
CA THR A 94 -26.23 3.38 8.15
C THR A 94 -24.98 2.62 8.59
N ARG A 95 -24.79 1.38 8.13
CA ARG A 95 -23.58 0.59 8.40
C ARG A 95 -22.32 1.26 7.84
N ALA A 96 -22.39 1.81 6.63
CA ALA A 96 -21.32 2.55 5.99
C ALA A 96 -20.89 3.77 6.81
N LEU A 97 -21.87 4.55 7.28
CA LEU A 97 -21.63 5.74 8.10
C LEU A 97 -21.03 5.37 9.46
N TYR A 98 -21.54 4.31 10.10
CA TYR A 98 -20.98 3.80 11.35
C TYR A 98 -19.55 3.29 11.19
N HIS A 99 -19.27 2.52 10.13
CA HIS A 99 -17.90 2.08 9.84
C HIS A 99 -16.98 3.28 9.63
N ALA A 100 -17.37 4.25 8.80
CA ALA A 100 -16.59 5.44 8.56
C ALA A 100 -16.34 6.25 9.84
N SER A 101 -17.33 6.41 10.73
CA SER A 101 -17.11 7.11 12.01
C SER A 101 -16.13 6.38 12.91
N GLU A 102 -16.15 5.05 12.88
CA GLU A 102 -15.27 4.18 13.67
C GLU A 102 -13.87 3.99 13.07
N THR A 103 -13.62 4.40 11.83
CA THR A 103 -12.32 4.21 11.17
C THR A 103 -11.81 5.50 10.53
N HIS A 104 -11.94 5.60 9.21
CA HIS A 104 -11.28 6.55 8.33
C HIS A 104 -12.03 7.88 8.19
N GLN A 105 -13.19 8.08 8.84
CA GLN A 105 -13.93 9.35 8.91
C GLN A 105 -14.16 10.07 7.57
N MET A 106 -14.21 9.31 6.46
CA MET A 106 -14.41 9.86 5.13
C MET A 106 -15.91 10.03 4.88
N PRO A 107 -16.42 11.24 4.59
CA PRO A 107 -17.85 11.44 4.35
C PRO A 107 -18.31 10.72 3.07
N LEU A 108 -19.39 9.95 3.15
CA LEU A 108 -19.92 9.14 2.02
C LEU A 108 -20.21 9.98 0.76
N GLY A 109 -20.75 11.19 0.96
CA GLY A 109 -21.06 12.12 -0.12
C GLY A 109 -19.88 12.99 -0.58
N ARG A 110 -18.66 12.76 -0.06
CA ARG A 110 -17.51 13.57 -0.43
C ARG A 110 -17.14 13.31 -1.89
N ARG A 111 -17.07 14.39 -2.69
CA ARG A 111 -16.45 14.31 -4.01
C ARG A 111 -14.94 14.26 -3.85
N GLY A 112 -14.32 13.28 -4.52
CA GLY A 112 -12.87 13.26 -4.66
C GLY A 112 -12.37 14.48 -5.45
N ARG A 113 -11.07 14.73 -5.39
CA ARG A 113 -10.44 15.68 -6.33
C ARG A 113 -10.50 15.15 -7.76
N LEU A 114 -10.53 13.83 -7.90
CA LEU A 114 -10.61 13.11 -9.16
C LEU A 114 -11.97 12.43 -9.28
N GLU A 115 -12.51 12.45 -10.49
CA GLU A 115 -13.63 11.58 -10.88
C GLU A 115 -13.17 10.12 -10.96
N LYS A 116 -14.09 9.16 -10.76
CA LYS A 116 -13.77 7.73 -10.70
C LYS A 116 -12.95 7.22 -11.91
N PRO A 117 -13.25 7.60 -13.17
CA PRO A 117 -12.41 7.20 -14.30
C PRO A 117 -10.97 7.70 -14.19
N ALA A 118 -10.74 8.91 -13.69
CA ALA A 118 -9.39 9.45 -13.49
C ALA A 118 -8.65 8.72 -12.36
N VAL A 119 -9.35 8.25 -11.33
CA VAL A 119 -8.75 7.35 -10.32
C VAL A 119 -8.29 6.04 -10.95
N CYS A 120 -9.12 5.42 -11.82
CA CYS A 120 -8.71 4.23 -12.56
C CYS A 120 -7.49 4.49 -13.44
N MET A 121 -7.39 5.67 -14.05
CA MET A 121 -6.20 6.06 -14.84
C MET A 121 -4.95 6.23 -13.97
N GLU A 122 -5.07 6.76 -12.75
CA GLU A 122 -3.96 6.81 -11.79
C GLU A 122 -3.51 5.40 -11.38
N ILE A 123 -4.45 4.48 -11.12
CA ILE A 123 -4.12 3.09 -10.81
C ILE A 123 -3.45 2.42 -12.01
N LEU A 124 -4.03 2.52 -13.21
CA LEU A 124 -3.49 1.89 -14.41
C LEU A 124 -2.13 2.46 -14.79
N GLY A 125 -1.96 3.78 -14.72
CA GLY A 125 -0.71 4.43 -15.09
C GLY A 125 0.45 4.14 -14.14
N ARG A 126 0.15 3.79 -12.87
CA ARG A 126 1.16 3.39 -11.89
C ARG A 126 1.42 1.89 -11.90
N THR A 127 0.36 1.08 -12.07
CA THR A 127 0.49 -0.38 -12.10
C THR A 127 0.98 -0.88 -13.46
N GLU A 128 0.67 -0.23 -14.57
CA GLU A 128 1.05 -0.67 -15.93
C GLU A 128 1.39 0.53 -16.83
N PRO A 129 2.48 1.26 -16.52
CA PRO A 129 2.79 2.53 -17.18
C PRO A 129 2.92 2.41 -18.71
N ARG A 130 3.46 1.28 -19.21
CA ARG A 130 3.59 1.04 -20.65
C ARG A 130 2.24 0.87 -21.35
N LEU A 131 1.35 0.06 -20.76
CA LEU A 131 0.00 -0.14 -21.30
C LEU A 131 -0.80 1.16 -21.23
N ALA A 132 -0.73 1.86 -20.09
CA ALA A 132 -1.36 3.15 -19.90
C ALA A 132 -0.93 4.16 -20.98
N ALA A 133 0.37 4.26 -21.24
CA ALA A 133 0.91 5.18 -22.24
C ALA A 133 0.53 4.83 -23.67
N ALA A 134 0.41 3.54 -24.00
CA ALA A 134 -0.15 3.10 -25.29
C ALA A 134 -1.60 3.58 -25.49
N HIS A 135 -2.32 3.84 -24.40
CA HIS A 135 -3.66 4.42 -24.38
C HIS A 135 -3.67 5.94 -24.08
N GLY A 136 -2.51 6.61 -24.12
CA GLY A 136 -2.39 8.05 -23.88
C GLY A 136 -2.53 8.47 -22.41
N VAL A 137 -2.46 7.53 -21.48
CA VAL A 137 -2.55 7.77 -20.03
C VAL A 137 -1.14 7.82 -19.44
N ARG A 138 -0.78 8.93 -18.79
CA ARG A 138 0.52 9.11 -18.14
C ARG A 138 0.34 9.85 -16.81
N VAL A 139 0.85 9.26 -15.73
CA VAL A 139 0.61 9.73 -14.36
C VAL A 139 1.86 9.56 -13.50
N GLY A 140 1.92 10.29 -12.38
CA GLY A 140 3.01 10.19 -11.42
C GLY A 140 4.42 10.33 -12.01
N LEU A 141 5.31 9.45 -11.57
CA LEU A 141 6.69 9.30 -12.06
C LEU A 141 6.81 8.89 -13.54
N TYR A 142 5.71 8.58 -14.22
CA TYR A 142 5.65 8.12 -15.61
C TYR A 142 5.03 9.15 -16.57
N ARG A 143 4.91 10.42 -16.12
CA ARG A 143 4.35 11.52 -16.92
C ARG A 143 5.19 11.83 -18.15
N ASP A 144 6.50 11.96 -17.96
CA ASP A 144 7.41 12.48 -18.98
C ASP A 144 8.13 11.34 -19.71
N GLU A 145 8.74 10.41 -18.96
CA GLU A 145 9.50 9.29 -19.52
C GLU A 145 9.06 7.95 -18.94
N ILE A 146 9.08 6.92 -19.79
CA ILE A 146 8.81 5.52 -19.41
C ILE A 146 10.05 4.74 -19.82
N ASP A 147 10.84 4.37 -18.82
CA ASP A 147 12.12 3.69 -19.03
C ASP A 147 11.94 2.17 -19.23
N ASP A 148 13.07 1.50 -19.45
CA ASP A 148 13.07 0.04 -19.59
C ASP A 148 12.76 -0.74 -18.30
N HIS A 149 12.84 -0.06 -17.16
CA HIS A 149 12.59 -0.61 -15.83
C HIS A 149 11.11 -0.49 -15.41
N SER A 150 10.32 0.31 -16.13
CA SER A 150 8.88 0.53 -15.95
C SER A 150 8.02 -0.63 -16.48
N ARG A 151 8.42 -1.88 -16.20
CA ARG A 151 7.53 -3.03 -16.38
C ARG A 151 6.45 -2.96 -15.31
N GLY A 152 5.20 -3.23 -15.68
CA GLY A 152 4.09 -3.14 -14.76
C GLY A 152 4.23 -4.00 -13.50
N PHE A 153 3.42 -3.65 -12.52
CA PHE A 153 3.22 -4.30 -11.26
C PHE A 153 2.17 -5.42 -11.37
N PRO A 154 2.20 -6.39 -10.45
CA PRO A 154 1.22 -7.48 -10.39
C PRO A 154 -0.24 -7.00 -10.33
N LYS A 155 -1.19 -7.79 -10.88
CA LYS A 155 -2.60 -7.37 -11.09
C LYS A 155 -3.67 -8.40 -10.68
N ALA A 156 -3.31 -9.64 -10.39
CA ALA A 156 -4.21 -10.63 -9.84
C ALA A 156 -4.10 -10.71 -8.30
N ASP A 157 -5.05 -11.37 -7.64
CA ASP A 157 -5.03 -11.51 -6.18
C ASP A 157 -3.80 -12.28 -5.70
N ASP A 158 -3.45 -13.36 -6.41
CA ASP A 158 -2.25 -14.19 -6.20
C ASP A 158 -0.93 -13.44 -6.49
N ASP A 159 -1.07 -12.25 -7.06
CA ASP A 159 -0.02 -11.44 -7.61
C ASP A 159 0.48 -10.40 -6.58
N PHE A 160 -0.34 -10.06 -5.58
CA PHE A 160 0.08 -9.26 -4.43
C PHE A 160 1.00 -10.05 -3.49
N ILE A 161 2.02 -9.39 -2.98
CA ILE A 161 3.06 -9.98 -2.13
C ILE A 161 2.85 -9.50 -0.69
N LEU A 162 2.94 -10.43 0.28
CA LEU A 162 2.98 -10.06 1.70
C LEU A 162 4.23 -9.22 2.00
N ALA A 163 4.06 -8.13 2.74
CA ALA A 163 5.15 -7.19 3.04
C ALA A 163 6.27 -7.87 3.84
N GLU A 164 5.94 -8.76 4.76
CA GLU A 164 6.86 -9.61 5.52
C GLU A 164 7.69 -10.50 4.59
N ALA A 165 7.04 -11.16 3.62
CA ALA A 165 7.71 -12.01 2.66
C ALA A 165 8.71 -11.23 1.77
N LEU A 166 8.37 -9.99 1.41
CA LEU A 166 9.29 -9.08 0.73
C LEU A 166 10.51 -8.74 1.60
N VAL A 167 10.28 -8.31 2.84
CA VAL A 167 11.36 -7.93 3.77
C VAL A 167 12.32 -9.09 3.99
N ASP A 168 11.79 -10.27 4.32
CA ASP A 168 12.61 -11.45 4.63
C ASP A 168 13.35 -11.96 3.38
N ALA A 169 12.71 -11.95 2.21
CA ALA A 169 13.39 -12.30 0.96
C ALA A 169 14.50 -11.31 0.60
N VAL A 170 14.32 -10.01 0.86
CA VAL A 170 15.40 -9.03 0.64
C VAL A 170 16.53 -9.28 1.62
N ALA A 171 16.24 -9.44 2.92
CA ALA A 171 17.27 -9.68 3.94
C ALA A 171 18.17 -10.89 3.62
N GLU A 172 17.60 -11.97 3.08
CA GLU A 172 18.38 -13.14 2.62
C GLU A 172 19.41 -12.80 1.54
N PHE A 173 19.14 -11.84 0.64
CA PHE A 173 20.14 -11.40 -0.37
C PHE A 173 21.22 -10.49 0.21
N PHE A 174 20.98 -9.95 1.41
CA PHE A 174 21.91 -9.11 2.15
C PHE A 174 22.66 -9.91 3.22
N ASP A 175 22.49 -11.24 3.26
CA ASP A 175 23.07 -12.14 4.26
C ASP A 175 22.79 -11.66 5.69
N GLY A 176 21.58 -11.12 5.92
CA GLY A 176 21.18 -10.51 7.19
C GLY A 176 19.79 -10.90 7.65
N GLU A 177 19.40 -10.34 8.79
CA GLU A 177 18.12 -10.62 9.47
C GLU A 177 17.39 -9.30 9.72
N PRO A 178 16.10 -9.16 9.37
CA PRO A 178 15.37 -7.92 9.61
C PRO A 178 15.22 -7.57 11.10
N LEU A 179 14.98 -6.29 11.39
CA LEU A 179 14.70 -5.83 12.76
C LEU A 179 13.41 -6.43 13.31
N ARG A 180 13.49 -7.13 14.45
CA ARG A 180 12.40 -7.98 15.00
C ARG A 180 11.08 -7.26 15.26
N GLU A 181 11.08 -5.94 15.41
CA GLU A 181 9.90 -5.13 15.71
C GLU A 181 9.03 -4.85 14.49
N TYR A 182 9.57 -4.99 13.26
CA TYR A 182 8.87 -4.59 12.04
C TYR A 182 7.50 -5.26 11.82
N PRO A 183 7.29 -6.56 12.13
CA PRO A 183 5.98 -7.20 11.90
C PRO A 183 4.89 -6.62 12.80
N ALA A 184 5.24 -6.19 14.02
CA ALA A 184 4.30 -5.54 14.92
C ALA A 184 3.85 -4.18 14.38
N PHE A 185 4.75 -3.44 13.71
CA PHE A 185 4.38 -2.19 13.05
C PHE A 185 3.49 -2.41 11.82
N LEU A 186 3.78 -3.42 10.99
CA LEU A 186 2.94 -3.77 9.84
C LEU A 186 1.51 -4.14 10.28
N LYS A 187 1.39 -4.95 11.34
CA LYS A 187 0.09 -5.35 11.90
C LYS A 187 -0.77 -4.16 12.39
N GLY A 188 -0.14 -3.05 12.79
CA GLY A 188 -0.83 -1.84 13.25
C GLY A 188 -1.35 -0.94 12.13
N LEU A 189 -0.96 -1.18 10.87
CA LEU A 189 -1.35 -0.35 9.73
C LEU A 189 -2.88 -0.37 9.50
N GLY A 190 -3.42 0.77 9.05
CA GLY A 190 -4.85 0.93 8.76
C GLY A 190 -5.80 0.87 9.97
N SER A 191 -5.28 0.60 11.17
CA SER A 191 -6.06 0.51 12.40
C SER A 191 -6.05 1.82 13.19
N ARG A 192 -7.00 1.99 14.11
CA ARG A 192 -6.96 3.09 15.08
C ARG A 192 -5.77 2.89 16.01
N LEU A 193 -4.83 3.82 15.95
CA LEU A 193 -3.69 3.85 16.85
C LEU A 193 -3.83 5.01 17.85
N PRO A 194 -3.24 4.91 19.06
CA PRO A 194 -3.23 6.01 20.01
C PRO A 194 -2.67 7.30 19.38
N ARG A 195 -3.16 8.48 19.76
CA ARG A 195 -2.66 9.77 19.22
C ARG A 195 -1.14 9.97 19.39
N GLU A 196 -0.56 9.32 20.40
CA GLU A 196 0.87 9.37 20.72
C GLU A 196 1.69 8.27 20.05
N SER A 197 1.07 7.39 19.24
CA SER A 197 1.76 6.38 18.42
C SER A 197 2.53 7.04 17.27
N VAL A 198 3.58 7.77 17.61
CA VAL A 198 4.52 8.32 16.65
C VAL A 198 5.58 7.26 16.43
N THR A 199 5.59 6.68 15.24
CA THR A 199 6.71 5.84 14.81
C THR A 199 7.99 6.68 14.71
N PRO A 200 9.20 6.11 14.92
CA PRO A 200 10.44 6.89 15.02
C PRO A 200 10.70 7.86 13.85
N TRP A 201 10.22 7.53 12.65
CA TRP A 201 10.39 8.29 11.41
C TRP A 201 9.26 9.31 11.13
N GLU A 202 8.16 9.30 11.89
CA GLU A 202 7.01 10.16 11.61
C GLU A 202 7.16 11.54 12.26
N LYS A 203 7.29 12.56 11.42
CA LYS A 203 7.37 13.96 11.88
C LYS A 203 6.05 14.41 12.51
N ARG A 204 6.16 15.31 13.49
CA ARG A 204 5.01 15.94 14.17
C ARG A 204 4.25 16.95 13.29
N ASP A 205 4.69 17.23 12.07
CA ASP A 205 3.99 18.15 11.17
C ASP A 205 2.78 17.50 10.45
N GLY A 206 2.63 16.17 10.55
CA GLY A 206 1.56 15.44 9.90
C GLY A 206 1.68 15.41 8.37
N ALA A 207 2.89 15.58 7.82
CA ALA A 207 3.13 15.63 6.37
C ALA A 207 2.64 14.36 5.63
N LEU A 208 2.69 13.20 6.29
CA LEU A 208 2.29 11.91 5.72
C LEU A 208 0.77 11.70 5.60
N PHE A 209 -0.03 12.51 6.29
CA PHE A 209 -1.48 12.41 6.24
C PHE A 209 -2.04 13.18 5.05
N CYS A 210 -3.17 12.70 4.51
CA CYS A 210 -3.92 13.44 3.52
C CYS A 210 -4.44 14.76 4.12
N PRO A 211 -4.78 15.77 3.29
CA PRO A 211 -5.25 17.07 3.79
C PRO A 211 -6.46 17.00 4.71
N LEU A 212 -7.32 15.98 4.55
CA LEU A 212 -8.48 15.78 5.42
C LEU A 212 -8.08 15.27 6.80
N HIS A 213 -7.16 14.30 6.86
CA HIS A 213 -6.82 13.60 8.10
C HIS A 213 -5.61 14.16 8.83
N ARG A 214 -4.88 15.09 8.22
CA ARG A 214 -3.74 15.78 8.85
C ARG A 214 -4.09 16.49 10.17
N PRO A 215 -5.21 17.23 10.28
CA PRO A 215 -5.53 17.95 11.52
C PRO A 215 -5.71 17.02 12.73
N ASP A 216 -6.44 15.92 12.54
CA ASP A 216 -6.79 14.98 13.61
C ASP A 216 -5.83 13.78 13.71
N ARG A 217 -4.87 13.69 12.77
CA ARG A 217 -3.92 12.58 12.60
C ARG A 217 -4.60 11.21 12.62
N ASN A 218 -5.65 11.05 11.82
CA ASN A 218 -6.38 9.80 11.74
C ASN A 218 -5.48 8.70 11.13
N SER A 219 -5.12 7.70 11.92
CA SER A 219 -4.23 6.59 11.53
C SER A 219 -4.84 5.63 10.52
N CYS A 220 -6.16 5.67 10.33
CA CYS A 220 -6.87 4.95 9.28
C CYS A 220 -6.82 5.69 7.93
N CYS A 221 -6.04 6.77 7.78
CA CYS A 221 -5.85 7.42 6.49
C CYS A 221 -5.06 6.52 5.52
N ALA A 222 -5.53 6.38 4.28
CA ALA A 222 -4.84 5.58 3.26
C ALA A 222 -3.45 6.14 2.94
N ALA A 223 -3.32 7.48 2.89
CA ALA A 223 -2.05 8.16 2.60
C ALA A 223 -0.99 7.85 3.66
N VAL A 224 -1.32 8.01 4.95
CA VAL A 224 -0.36 7.70 6.03
C VAL A 224 -0.07 6.19 6.09
N THR A 225 -1.04 5.35 5.75
CA THR A 225 -0.88 3.89 5.75
C THR A 225 0.18 3.44 4.74
N VAL A 226 0.12 3.90 3.49
CA VAL A 226 1.13 3.54 2.48
C VAL A 226 2.50 4.13 2.79
N SER A 227 2.56 5.37 3.29
CA SER A 227 3.84 5.98 3.67
C SER A 227 4.48 5.27 4.87
N ARG A 228 3.69 4.94 5.90
CA ARG A 228 4.19 4.17 7.06
C ARG A 228 4.66 2.79 6.63
N ALA A 229 3.93 2.10 5.76
CA ALA A 229 4.37 0.82 5.22
C ALA A 229 5.76 0.97 4.58
N ALA A 230 5.97 1.90 3.66
CA ALA A 230 7.28 2.13 3.03
C ALA A 230 8.39 2.39 4.07
N TYR A 231 8.15 3.24 5.06
CA TYR A 231 9.12 3.47 6.14
C TYR A 231 9.37 2.25 7.02
N ILE A 232 8.37 1.42 7.30
CA ILE A 232 8.55 0.18 8.05
C ILE A 232 9.44 -0.79 7.27
N LEU A 233 9.23 -0.92 5.96
CA LEU A 233 10.06 -1.78 5.10
C LEU A 233 11.51 -1.28 5.05
N LEU A 234 11.72 0.04 4.93
CA LEU A 234 13.05 0.66 4.99
C LEU A 234 13.71 0.43 6.35
N TYR A 235 12.98 0.69 7.44
CA TYR A 235 13.44 0.51 8.81
C TYR A 235 13.81 -0.95 9.09
N ALA A 236 12.99 -1.91 8.65
CA ALA A 236 13.24 -3.32 8.86
C ALA A 236 14.60 -3.77 8.33
N LEU A 237 15.09 -3.10 7.28
CA LEU A 237 16.31 -3.42 6.57
C LEU A 237 17.44 -2.39 6.78
N ASP A 238 17.24 -1.36 7.61
CA ASP A 238 18.11 -0.17 7.71
C ASP A 238 19.61 -0.52 7.83
N HIS A 239 19.96 -1.40 8.77
CA HIS A 239 21.34 -1.83 9.01
C HIS A 239 21.97 -2.69 7.90
N MET A 240 21.18 -3.14 6.92
CA MET A 240 21.63 -3.87 5.73
C MET A 240 21.69 -2.95 4.48
N LEU A 241 21.04 -1.79 4.54
CA LEU A 241 20.93 -0.85 3.43
C LEU A 241 22.08 0.17 3.38
N ASP A 242 22.99 0.14 4.34
CA ASP A 242 24.28 0.84 4.31
C ASP A 242 25.26 0.29 3.25
#